data_AF-A0A1V5THS8-F1
#
_entry.id   AF-A0A1V5THS8-F1
#
_cell.length_a   1.000
_cell.length_b   1.000
_cell.length_c   1.000
_cell.angle_alpha   90.00
_cell.angle_beta   90.00
_cell.angle_gamma   90.00
#
_symmetry.space_group_name_H-M   'P 1'
#
loop_
_entity.id
_entity.type
_entity.pdbx_description
1 polymer ?
#
loop_
_entity_poly.entity_id
_entity_poly.type
_entity_poly.pdbx_seq_one_letter_code
_entity_poly.pdbx_strand_id
1 'polypeptide(L)'
;MKSIIIKASLIVIISFINIYAQLEEDWADYKISIPFIRVIDKRPLYEPSRYQKMVYPQVTTYQLSGYSYLLEVTISVHSKNKWFDQSVPVVFFTPDNKREIYYFNHERAPLKTNNLYTFICEITLKSTGYMQVGLMRKFSDSQELQEVYENGLVLQ
;
A
#
# COMPACT_ATOMS: atom_id res chain seq x y z
N MET A 1 56.19 -0.79 8.43
CA MET A 1 55.44 -1.34 7.27
C MET A 1 54.04 -1.87 7.60
N LYS A 2 53.77 -2.45 8.79
CA LYS A 2 52.42 -2.98 9.15
C LYS A 2 51.28 -1.93 9.23
N SER A 3 51.59 -0.66 9.55
CA SER A 3 50.59 0.42 9.72
C SER A 3 49.99 0.95 8.40
N ILE A 4 50.74 0.89 7.30
CA ILE A 4 50.30 1.42 6.00
C ILE A 4 49.28 0.47 5.34
N ILE A 5 49.47 -0.84 5.52
CA ILE A 5 48.58 -1.88 4.97
C ILE A 5 47.19 -1.79 5.63
N ILE A 6 47.13 -1.51 6.94
CA ILE A 6 45.87 -1.35 7.68
C ILE A 6 45.10 -0.09 7.24
N LYS A 7 45.81 1.00 6.92
CA LYS A 7 45.17 2.23 6.42
C LYS A 7 44.63 2.07 5.00
N ALA A 8 45.37 1.36 4.15
CA ALA A 8 44.92 1.06 2.79
C ALA A 8 43.70 0.13 2.77
N SER A 9 43.67 -0.89 3.64
CA SER A 9 42.51 -1.78 3.75
C SER A 9 41.28 -1.08 4.32
N LEU A 10 41.44 -0.14 5.27
CA LEU A 10 40.32 0.64 5.81
C LEU A 10 39.67 1.54 4.75
N ILE A 11 40.46 2.17 3.89
CA ILE A 11 39.96 3.04 2.80
C ILE A 11 39.21 2.20 1.75
N VAL A 12 39.72 1.01 1.41
CA VAL A 12 39.04 0.08 0.48
C VAL A 12 37.72 -0.40 1.06
N ILE A 13 37.67 -0.74 2.35
CA ILE A 13 36.43 -1.13 3.04
C ILE A 13 35.42 0.02 3.03
N ILE A 14 35.84 1.27 3.26
CA ILE A 14 34.93 2.45 3.20
C ILE A 14 34.39 2.64 1.77
N SER A 15 35.18 2.41 0.72
CA SER A 15 34.70 2.49 -0.67
C SER A 15 33.75 1.36 -1.07
N PHE A 16 33.80 0.19 -0.41
CA PHE A 16 32.82 -0.90 -0.58
C PHE A 16 31.56 -0.71 0.28
N ILE A 17 31.59 0.18 1.28
CA ILE A 17 30.41 0.60 2.06
C ILE A 17 29.73 1.83 1.41
N ASN A 18 29.97 2.08 0.12
CA ASN A 18 29.00 2.81 -0.71
C ASN A 18 27.78 1.91 -0.90
N ILE A 19 27.03 1.72 0.19
CA ILE A 19 25.61 1.42 0.16
C ILE A 19 25.03 2.60 -0.61
N TYR A 20 24.87 2.44 -1.92
CA TYR A 20 24.18 3.42 -2.74
C TYR A 20 22.81 3.61 -2.11
N ALA A 21 22.58 4.76 -1.49
CA ALA A 21 21.27 5.09 -0.97
C ALA A 21 20.30 5.06 -2.16
N GLN A 22 19.33 4.15 -2.12
CA GLN A 22 18.29 4.07 -3.13
C GLN A 22 17.53 5.40 -3.13
N LEU A 23 17.53 6.07 -4.28
CA LEU A 23 16.80 7.31 -4.46
C LEU A 23 15.43 6.97 -5.03
N GLU A 24 14.38 7.44 -4.34
CA GLU A 24 13.01 7.37 -4.82
C GLU A 24 12.82 8.42 -5.92
N GLU A 25 12.44 7.97 -7.13
CA GLU A 25 12.36 8.83 -8.31
C GLU A 25 10.97 9.45 -8.50
N ASP A 26 9.90 8.72 -8.15
CA ASP A 26 8.51 9.14 -8.42
C ASP A 26 8.13 10.43 -7.69
N TRP A 27 8.69 10.63 -6.50
CA TRP A 27 8.44 11.80 -5.67
C TRP A 27 9.74 12.30 -5.04
N ALA A 28 10.77 12.52 -5.85
CA ALA A 28 12.14 12.86 -5.41
C ALA A 28 12.25 13.98 -4.35
N ASP A 29 11.27 14.90 -4.28
CA ASP A 29 11.24 16.01 -3.31
C ASP A 29 10.24 15.83 -2.14
N TYR A 30 9.54 14.69 -2.08
CA TYR A 30 8.49 14.43 -1.10
C TYR A 30 8.77 13.13 -0.35
N LYS A 31 8.57 13.19 0.96
CA LYS A 31 8.47 12.01 1.80
C LYS A 31 7.00 11.68 2.01
N ILE A 32 6.56 10.58 1.41
CA ILE A 32 5.18 10.10 1.49
C ILE A 32 5.17 8.81 2.30
N SER A 33 4.19 8.65 3.19
CA SER A 33 4.04 7.40 3.95
C SER A 33 2.60 7.16 4.36
N ILE A 34 2.29 5.93 4.75
CA ILE A 34 0.98 5.48 5.23
C ILE A 34 1.05 5.25 6.75
N PRO A 35 0.93 6.30 7.58
CA PRO A 35 1.02 6.17 9.03
C PRO A 35 -0.10 5.31 9.64
N PHE A 36 -1.30 5.33 9.05
CA PHE A 36 -2.45 4.69 9.67
C PHE A 36 -3.47 4.20 8.65
N ILE A 37 -4.06 3.05 8.95
CA ILE A 37 -5.21 2.48 8.25
C ILE A 37 -6.19 1.96 9.28
N ARG A 38 -7.49 2.15 9.02
CA ARG A 38 -8.56 1.50 9.80
C ARG A 38 -9.68 1.00 8.93
N VAL A 39 -10.38 -0.01 9.43
CA VAL A 39 -11.70 -0.41 8.95
C VAL A 39 -12.73 0.55 9.53
N ILE A 40 -13.53 1.16 8.67
CA ILE A 40 -14.65 2.04 9.04
C ILE A 40 -15.95 1.24 9.09
N ASP A 41 -16.14 0.35 8.11
CA ASP A 41 -17.35 -0.47 7.98
C ASP A 41 -17.03 -1.83 7.37
N LYS A 42 -17.88 -2.82 7.67
CA LYS A 42 -17.80 -4.19 7.18
C LYS A 42 -19.19 -4.68 6.81
N ARG A 43 -19.40 -4.98 5.53
CA ARG A 43 -20.69 -5.46 5.00
C ARG A 43 -20.56 -6.87 4.45
N PRO A 44 -21.40 -7.84 4.89
CA PRO A 44 -21.42 -9.17 4.29
C PRO A 44 -21.93 -9.11 2.85
N LEU A 45 -21.33 -9.91 1.99
CA LEU A 45 -21.77 -10.11 0.61
C LEU A 45 -22.43 -11.47 0.48
N TYR A 46 -23.62 -11.48 -0.11
CA TYR A 46 -24.42 -12.68 -0.27
C TYR A 46 -24.63 -13.00 -1.75
N GLU A 47 -24.39 -14.25 -2.12
CA GLU A 47 -24.69 -14.76 -3.46
C GLU A 47 -25.81 -15.80 -3.38
N PRO A 48 -26.67 -15.90 -4.41
CA PRO A 48 -27.65 -16.98 -4.49
C PRO A 48 -26.93 -18.33 -4.48
N SER A 49 -27.30 -19.22 -3.55
CA SER A 49 -26.77 -20.57 -3.54
C SER A 49 -27.28 -21.34 -4.77
N ARG A 50 -26.40 -22.10 -5.42
CA ARG A 50 -26.75 -22.91 -6.61
C ARG A 50 -27.62 -24.13 -6.29
N TYR A 51 -27.91 -24.40 -5.02
CA TYR A 51 -28.82 -25.45 -4.59
C TYR A 51 -30.28 -24.99 -4.73
N GLN A 52 -30.75 -24.87 -5.98
CA GLN A 52 -32.19 -24.87 -6.24
C GLN A 52 -32.70 -26.28 -6.01
N LYS A 53 -33.08 -26.60 -4.78
CA LYS A 53 -33.95 -27.75 -4.54
C LYS A 53 -35.30 -27.40 -5.19
N MET A 54 -35.71 -28.15 -6.22
CA MET A 54 -37.06 -28.09 -6.80
C MET A 54 -38.08 -28.55 -5.76
N VAL A 55 -38.39 -27.68 -4.81
CA VAL A 55 -39.43 -27.88 -3.81
C VAL A 55 -40.31 -26.65 -3.93
N TYR A 56 -41.63 -26.84 -3.99
CA TYR A 56 -42.57 -25.73 -4.00
C TYR A 56 -42.97 -25.39 -2.57
N PRO A 57 -42.88 -24.13 -2.12
CA PRO A 57 -42.40 -22.94 -2.84
C PRO A 57 -40.87 -22.92 -3.01
N GLN A 58 -40.41 -22.33 -4.11
CA GLN A 58 -38.97 -22.16 -4.35
C GLN A 58 -38.37 -21.22 -3.31
N VAL A 59 -37.52 -21.76 -2.43
CA VAL A 59 -36.75 -20.96 -1.47
C VAL A 59 -35.38 -20.69 -2.06
N THR A 60 -35.07 -19.43 -2.38
CA THR A 60 -33.71 -19.02 -2.73
C THR A 60 -32.91 -18.86 -1.44
N THR A 61 -32.02 -19.80 -1.16
CA THR A 61 -31.05 -19.64 -0.07
C THR A 61 -29.86 -18.81 -0.55
N TYR A 62 -29.44 -17.84 0.26
CA TYR A 62 -28.25 -17.04 0.03
C TYR A 62 -27.08 -17.60 0.83
N GLN A 63 -25.91 -17.71 0.21
CA GLN A 63 -24.67 -18.09 0.87
C GLN A 63 -23.78 -16.85 1.02
N LEU A 64 -23.07 -16.76 2.15
CA LEU A 64 -22.05 -15.73 2.36
C LEU A 64 -20.91 -15.97 1.36
N SER A 65 -20.65 -15.00 0.49
CA SER A 65 -19.59 -15.06 -0.54
C SER A 65 -18.35 -14.26 -0.15
N GLY A 66 -18.46 -13.38 0.84
CA GLY A 66 -17.35 -12.55 1.31
C GLY A 66 -17.81 -11.35 2.12
N TYR A 67 -16.93 -10.36 2.22
CA TYR A 67 -17.16 -9.09 2.89
C TYR A 67 -16.62 -7.93 2.06
N SER A 68 -17.37 -6.82 2.04
CA SER A 68 -16.91 -5.52 1.58
C SER A 68 -16.47 -4.71 2.80
N TYR A 69 -15.20 -4.30 2.82
CA TYR A 69 -14.60 -3.49 3.87
C TYR A 69 -14.44 -2.06 3.36
N LEU A 70 -15.03 -1.11 4.08
CA LEU A 70 -14.76 0.31 3.86
C LEU A 70 -13.55 0.68 4.73
N LEU A 71 -12.49 1.14 4.09
CA LEU A 71 -11.22 1.44 4.73
C LEU A 71 -10.96 2.94 4.68
N GLU A 72 -10.44 3.45 5.79
CA GLU A 72 -9.85 4.77 5.85
C GLU A 72 -8.33 4.63 5.80
N VAL A 73 -7.71 5.24 4.79
CA VAL A 73 -6.25 5.28 4.67
C VAL A 73 -5.77 6.71 4.85
N THR A 74 -4.88 6.89 5.81
CA THR A 74 -4.23 8.17 6.07
C THR A 74 -2.85 8.17 5.45
N ILE A 75 -2.57 9.18 4.63
CA ILE A 75 -1.29 9.45 3.99
C ILE A 75 -0.67 10.70 4.59
N SER A 76 0.60 10.59 4.96
CA SER A 76 1.44 11.72 5.32
C SER A 76 2.19 12.19 4.09
N VAL A 77 2.12 13.48 3.79
CA VAL A 77 2.92 14.12 2.73
C VAL A 77 3.81 15.16 3.36
N HIS A 78 5.13 14.98 3.30
CA HIS A 78 6.11 15.88 3.89
C HIS A 78 7.11 16.37 2.85
N SER A 79 7.30 17.69 2.75
CA SER A 79 8.26 18.31 1.82
C SER A 79 8.56 19.76 2.21
N LYS A 80 9.66 20.28 1.67
CA LYS A 80 9.97 21.72 1.70
C LYS A 80 9.12 22.53 0.72
N ASN A 81 8.57 21.88 -0.32
CA ASN A 81 7.66 22.52 -1.26
C ASN A 81 6.34 22.87 -0.56
N LYS A 82 5.65 23.93 -0.98
CA LYS A 82 4.39 24.36 -0.35
C LYS A 82 3.20 23.46 -0.70
N TRP A 83 3.22 22.91 -1.92
CA TRP A 83 2.11 22.15 -2.50
C TRP A 83 2.61 20.81 -3.02
N PHE A 84 1.73 19.81 -2.96
CA PHE A 84 1.89 18.48 -3.51
C PHE A 84 0.76 18.25 -4.51
N ASP A 85 1.12 17.96 -5.76
CA ASP A 85 0.22 17.85 -6.90
C ASP A 85 0.41 16.53 -7.65
N GLN A 86 1.07 15.55 -7.04
CA GLN A 86 1.28 14.24 -7.64
C GLN A 86 0.17 13.26 -7.25
N SER A 87 -0.02 12.23 -8.07
CA SER A 87 -0.87 11.08 -7.74
C SER A 87 -0.01 9.96 -7.17
N VAL A 88 -0.52 9.31 -6.12
CA VAL A 88 0.20 8.27 -5.38
C VAL A 88 -0.58 6.96 -5.47
N PRO A 89 -0.02 5.91 -6.10
CA PRO A 89 -0.61 4.58 -6.12
C PRO A 89 -0.40 3.87 -4.78
N VAL A 90 -1.51 3.63 -4.08
CA VAL A 90 -1.59 2.87 -2.84
C VAL A 90 -1.98 1.44 -3.17
N VAL A 91 -1.15 0.49 -2.78
CA VAL A 91 -1.32 -0.94 -3.08
C VAL A 91 -1.82 -1.67 -1.87
N PHE A 92 -2.79 -2.56 -2.07
CA PHE A 92 -3.31 -3.47 -1.09
C PHE A 92 -3.04 -4.88 -1.56
N PHE A 93 -2.31 -5.65 -0.75
CA PHE A 93 -2.14 -7.08 -0.95
C PHE A 93 -3.06 -7.81 0.02
N THR A 94 -4.07 -8.44 -0.55
CA THR A 94 -5.21 -9.00 0.18
C THR A 94 -4.96 -10.45 0.61
N PRO A 95 -5.65 -10.94 1.64
CA PRO A 95 -5.56 -12.35 2.06
C PRO A 95 -6.01 -13.35 0.98
N ASP A 96 -6.77 -12.88 -0.02
CA ASP A 96 -7.15 -13.66 -1.20
C ASP A 96 -6.03 -13.77 -2.26
N ASN A 97 -4.80 -13.32 -1.95
CA ASN A 97 -3.68 -13.18 -2.89
C ASN A 97 -4.01 -12.29 -4.10
N LYS A 98 -4.91 -11.32 -3.93
CA LYS A 98 -5.20 -10.31 -4.94
C LYS A 98 -4.50 -9.01 -4.60
N ARG A 99 -4.08 -8.31 -5.65
CA ARG A 99 -3.58 -6.95 -5.58
C ARG A 99 -4.65 -5.97 -6.02
N GLU A 100 -4.94 -4.98 -5.17
CA GLU A 100 -5.78 -3.83 -5.49
C GLU A 100 -4.96 -2.54 -5.40
N ILE A 101 -5.25 -1.58 -6.28
CA ILE A 101 -4.51 -0.32 -6.35
C ILE A 101 -5.52 0.83 -6.33
N TYR A 102 -5.33 1.76 -5.40
CA TYR A 102 -6.10 3.00 -5.30
C TYR A 102 -5.18 4.18 -5.49
N TYR A 103 -5.65 5.24 -6.13
CA TYR A 103 -4.85 6.44 -6.36
C TYR A 103 -5.23 7.53 -5.37
N PHE A 104 -4.32 7.83 -4.45
CA PHE A 104 -4.41 9.06 -3.68
C PHE A 104 -4.11 10.26 -4.57
N ASN A 105 -4.87 11.34 -4.37
CA ASN A 105 -4.80 12.56 -5.18
C ASN A 105 -4.86 12.29 -6.70
N HIS A 106 -5.78 11.43 -7.14
CA HIS A 106 -5.93 11.04 -8.54
C HIS A 106 -6.08 12.25 -9.49
N GLU A 107 -6.79 13.28 -9.05
CA GLU A 107 -7.02 14.51 -9.80
C GLU A 107 -5.80 15.44 -9.85
N ARG A 108 -4.72 15.11 -9.11
CA ARG A 108 -3.51 15.93 -9.00
C ARG A 108 -3.82 17.36 -8.53
N ALA A 109 -4.81 17.47 -7.65
CA ALA A 109 -5.16 18.74 -7.04
C ALA A 109 -4.01 19.20 -6.12
N PRO A 110 -3.75 20.52 -5.99
CA PRO A 110 -2.72 21.03 -5.12
C PRO A 110 -3.10 20.83 -3.64
N LEU A 111 -2.41 19.90 -2.98
CA LEU A 111 -2.53 19.61 -1.55
C LEU A 111 -1.42 20.31 -0.77
N LYS A 112 -1.70 20.83 0.42
CA LYS A 112 -0.64 21.40 1.28
C LYS A 112 0.32 20.32 1.75
N THR A 113 1.62 20.56 1.68
CA THR A 113 2.61 19.64 2.28
C THR A 113 2.63 19.76 3.81
N ASN A 114 3.31 18.84 4.47
CA ASN A 114 3.44 18.76 5.92
C ASN A 114 2.09 18.58 6.61
N ASN A 115 1.22 17.78 5.99
CA ASN A 115 -0.12 17.53 6.45
C ASN A 115 -0.49 16.05 6.27
N LEU A 116 -1.51 15.63 7.01
CA LEU A 116 -2.13 14.32 6.87
C LEU A 116 -3.37 14.45 5.99
N TYR A 117 -3.51 13.51 5.07
CA TYR A 117 -4.67 13.38 4.21
C TYR A 117 -5.30 12.03 4.39
N THR A 118 -6.61 12.00 4.32
CA THR A 118 -7.38 10.79 4.48
C THR A 118 -8.20 10.58 3.23
N PHE A 119 -8.19 9.36 2.72
CA PHE A 119 -9.12 8.94 1.67
C PHE A 119 -9.75 7.61 2.04
N ILE A 120 -10.94 7.37 1.48
CA ILE A 120 -11.75 6.20 1.74
C ILE A 120 -11.69 5.30 0.52
N CYS A 121 -11.45 4.01 0.72
CA CYS A 121 -11.55 2.99 -0.32
C CYS A 121 -12.40 1.81 0.14
N GLU A 122 -12.95 1.05 -0.80
CA GLU A 122 -13.78 -0.12 -0.52
C GLU A 122 -13.12 -1.37 -1.11
N ILE A 123 -12.76 -2.34 -0.28
CA ILE A 123 -12.11 -3.58 -0.71
C ILE A 123 -13.05 -4.76 -0.48
N THR A 124 -13.21 -5.61 -1.52
CA THR A 124 -14.09 -6.77 -1.46
C THR A 124 -13.28 -8.06 -1.41
N LEU A 125 -13.48 -8.85 -0.35
CA LEU A 125 -12.70 -10.05 -0.05
C LEU A 125 -13.59 -11.26 0.19
N LYS A 126 -13.11 -12.43 -0.22
CA LYS A 126 -13.73 -13.72 0.08
C LYS A 126 -13.23 -14.30 1.41
N SER A 127 -11.98 -14.01 1.76
CA SER A 127 -11.36 -14.47 3.01
C SER A 127 -11.08 -13.32 3.97
N THR A 128 -11.13 -13.64 5.27
CA THR A 128 -10.59 -12.83 6.36
C THR A 128 -9.10 -13.14 6.52
N GLY A 129 -8.30 -12.17 6.95
CA GLY A 129 -6.87 -12.40 7.13
C GLY A 129 -6.08 -11.11 7.22
N TYR A 130 -4.77 -11.22 7.14
CA TYR A 130 -3.89 -10.06 7.12
C TYR A 130 -3.83 -9.46 5.73
N MET A 131 -3.99 -8.14 5.66
CA MET A 131 -3.83 -7.36 4.44
C MET A 131 -2.67 -6.40 4.62
N GLN A 132 -1.73 -6.42 3.67
CA GLN A 132 -0.63 -5.47 3.62
C GLN A 132 -1.01 -4.27 2.78
N VAL A 133 -0.57 -3.10 3.20
CA VAL A 133 -0.82 -1.86 2.47
C VAL A 133 0.48 -1.09 2.32
N GLY A 134 0.70 -0.61 1.10
CA GLY A 134 1.94 0.00 0.69
C GLY A 134 1.75 1.01 -0.43
N LEU A 135 2.88 1.42 -0.99
CA LEU A 135 2.97 2.37 -2.09
C LEU A 135 3.69 1.69 -3.25
N MET A 136 3.29 1.97 -4.50
CA MET A 136 4.18 1.64 -5.63
C MET A 136 5.20 2.76 -5.78
N ARG A 137 6.48 2.40 -5.79
CA ARG A 137 7.61 3.32 -5.84
C ARG A 137 8.60 2.94 -6.91
N LYS A 138 9.09 3.94 -7.62
CA LYS A 138 10.22 3.86 -8.52
C LYS A 138 11.48 4.21 -7.76
N PHE A 139 12.46 3.32 -7.84
CA PHE A 139 13.79 3.53 -7.30
C PHE A 139 14.82 3.62 -8.43
N SER A 140 15.89 4.37 -8.20
CA SER A 140 16.96 4.62 -9.17
C SER A 140 17.68 3.37 -9.69
N ASP A 141 17.60 2.25 -8.97
CA ASP A 141 18.22 0.97 -9.30
C ASP A 141 17.27 0.00 -10.03
N SER A 142 16.01 0.38 -10.25
CA SER A 142 15.01 -0.51 -10.84
C SER A 142 14.34 0.11 -12.04
N GLN A 143 14.17 -0.65 -13.12
CA GLN A 143 13.38 -0.22 -14.28
C GLN A 143 11.87 -0.31 -14.05
N GLU A 144 11.43 -1.03 -13.02
CA GLU A 144 10.01 -1.26 -12.72
C GLU A 144 9.58 -0.56 -11.43
N LEU A 145 8.28 -0.35 -11.29
CA LEU A 145 7.69 0.10 -10.03
C LEU A 145 7.71 -1.06 -9.03
N GLN A 146 8.16 -0.79 -7.81
CA GLN A 146 8.24 -1.76 -6.72
C GLN A 146 7.16 -1.48 -5.68
N GLU A 147 6.62 -2.54 -5.10
CA GLU A 147 5.64 -2.45 -4.01
C GLU A 147 6.39 -2.36 -2.68
N VAL A 148 6.19 -1.25 -1.96
CA VAL A 148 6.78 -1.02 -0.64
C VAL A 148 5.68 -1.02 0.40
N TYR A 149 5.56 -2.13 1.14
CA TYR A 149 4.57 -2.31 2.20
C TYR A 149 5.02 -1.61 3.48
N GLU A 150 4.23 -0.63 3.93
CA GLU A 150 4.55 0.20 5.10
C GLU A 150 3.66 -0.13 6.29
N ASN A 151 2.47 -0.67 6.04
CA ASN A 151 1.47 -0.95 7.06
C ASN A 151 0.67 -2.21 6.72
N GLY A 152 -0.22 -2.59 7.60
CA GLY A 152 -1.19 -3.64 7.36
C GLY A 152 -2.20 -3.76 8.48
N LEU A 153 -3.27 -4.50 8.22
CA LEU A 153 -4.32 -4.74 9.19
C LEU A 153 -4.85 -6.17 9.11
N VAL A 154 -5.31 -6.65 10.25
CA VAL A 154 -6.03 -7.92 10.34
C VAL A 154 -7.51 -7.65 10.10
N LEU A 155 -8.06 -8.26 9.06
CA LEU A 155 -9.47 -8.21 8.71
C LEU A 155 -10.18 -9.38 9.39
N GLN A 156 -11.14 -9.07 10.26
CA GLN A 156 -11.94 -10.01 11.04
C GLN A 156 -13.40 -9.94 10.62
#